data_AF-A0A6D2KMQ7-F1
#
_entry.id   AF-A0A6D2KMQ7-F1
#
_cell.length_a   1.000
_cell.length_b   1.000
_cell.length_c   1.000
_cell.angle_alpha   90.00
_cell.angle_beta   90.00
_cell.angle_gamma   90.00
#
_symmetry.space_group_name_H-M   'P 1'
#
loop_
_entity.id
_entity.type
_entity.pdbx_description
1 polymer ?
#
loop_
_entity_poly.entity_id
_entity_poly.type
_entity_poly.pdbx_seq_one_letter_code
_entity_poly.pdbx_strand_id
1 'polypeptide(L)'
;MCVYECMFTEFGMNFPLSPLFLQFAADRGVPTSQLTHGVVRHIVFTEALARAAGVVFDRLLFEHVTDLRASSREGNFKRFHTTMKYDIVFGDYRNKIHWWKKYFFFVKINRASVGKIKADQIRTNGLNHRVDFLIRVAIHTC
;
A
#
# COMPACT_ATOMS: atom_id res chain seq x y z
N MET A 1 -3.34 11.80 3.01
CA MET A 1 -2.87 10.63 2.23
C MET A 1 -4.07 9.86 1.72
N CYS A 2 -4.06 9.34 0.49
CA CYS A 2 -5.16 8.53 -0.08
C CYS A 2 -4.82 7.03 0.00
N VAL A 3 -5.76 6.22 0.49
CA VAL A 3 -5.65 4.76 0.62
C VAL A 3 -6.95 4.10 0.19
N TYR A 4 -6.88 2.84 -0.24
CA TYR A 4 -8.05 2.07 -0.68
C TYR A 4 -8.61 1.23 0.47
N GLU A 5 -9.93 1.10 0.52
CA GLU A 5 -10.64 0.34 1.57
C GLU A 5 -10.17 -1.13 1.62
N CYS A 6 -9.99 -1.75 0.45
CA CYS A 6 -9.53 -3.13 0.35
C CYS A 6 -8.16 -3.38 0.98
N MET A 7 -7.33 -2.34 1.18
CA MET A 7 -6.06 -2.49 1.88
C MET A 7 -6.27 -2.96 3.33
N PHE A 8 -7.36 -2.51 3.95
CA PHE A 8 -7.70 -2.81 5.35
C PHE A 8 -8.61 -4.03 5.43
N THR A 9 -9.65 -4.07 4.62
CA THR A 9 -10.69 -5.11 4.71
C THR A 9 -10.25 -6.47 4.16
N GLU A 10 -9.38 -6.50 3.15
CA GLU A 10 -8.98 -7.75 2.47
C GLU A 10 -7.52 -8.16 2.76
N PHE A 11 -6.63 -7.21 3.06
CA PHE A 11 -5.20 -7.51 3.27
C PHE A 11 -4.72 -7.27 4.70
N GLY A 12 -5.57 -6.84 5.62
CA GLY A 12 -5.19 -6.68 7.03
C GLY A 12 -4.21 -5.53 7.31
N MET A 13 -4.14 -4.52 6.43
CA MET A 13 -3.44 -3.28 6.77
C MET A 13 -4.13 -2.63 7.98
N ASN A 14 -3.33 -2.09 8.91
CA ASN A 14 -3.81 -1.45 10.13
C ASN A 14 -3.05 -0.14 10.36
N PHE A 15 -3.60 0.71 11.25
CA PHE A 15 -2.91 1.91 11.70
C PHE A 15 -2.07 1.65 12.97
N PRO A 16 -0.87 2.26 13.10
CA PRO A 16 -0.19 3.05 12.08
C PRO A 16 0.22 2.19 10.88
N LEU A 17 0.19 2.78 9.68
CA LEU A 17 0.57 2.06 8.47
C LEU A 17 2.00 1.52 8.58
N SER A 18 2.22 0.35 7.96
CA SER A 18 3.54 -0.31 7.93
C SER A 18 4.63 0.69 7.52
N PRO A 19 5.71 0.85 8.32
CA PRO A 19 6.82 1.71 7.96
C PRO A 19 7.44 1.33 6.62
N LEU A 20 7.50 0.03 6.32
CA LEU A 20 8.02 -0.45 5.05
C LEU A 20 7.12 -0.02 3.88
N PHE A 21 5.80 -0.11 4.02
CA PHE A 21 4.86 0.35 2.99
C PHE A 21 5.05 1.84 2.67
N LEU A 22 5.14 2.66 3.70
CA LEU A 22 5.33 4.11 3.56
C LEU A 22 6.70 4.45 2.96
N GLN A 23 7.77 3.81 3.44
CA GLN A 23 9.12 3.99 2.91
C GLN A 23 9.21 3.53 1.45
N PHE A 24 8.56 2.41 1.11
CA PHE A 24 8.54 1.88 -0.26
C PHE A 24 7.92 2.88 -1.25
N ALA A 25 6.84 3.56 -0.84
CA ALA A 25 6.22 4.63 -1.63
C ALA A 25 7.14 5.86 -1.73
N ALA A 26 7.73 6.28 -0.59
CA ALA A 26 8.63 7.42 -0.49
C ALA A 26 9.86 7.28 -1.39
N ASP A 27 10.54 6.13 -1.32
CA ASP A 27 11.72 5.80 -2.13
C ASP A 27 11.46 5.86 -3.63
N ARG A 28 10.20 5.63 -4.04
CA ARG A 28 9.76 5.67 -5.44
C ARG A 28 9.17 7.01 -5.85
N GLY A 29 9.10 7.97 -4.92
CA GLY A 29 8.56 9.29 -5.17
C GLY A 29 7.09 9.30 -5.58
N VAL A 30 6.30 8.30 -5.16
CA VAL A 30 4.89 8.16 -5.54
C VAL A 30 3.97 8.19 -4.33
N PRO A 31 2.71 8.65 -4.49
CA PRO A 31 1.72 8.50 -3.44
C PRO A 31 1.36 7.03 -3.24
N THR A 32 0.94 6.68 -2.03
CA THR A 32 0.48 5.33 -1.64
C THR A 32 -0.62 4.79 -2.56
N SER A 33 -1.46 5.66 -3.11
CA SER A 33 -2.53 5.29 -4.06
C SER A 33 -2.02 4.80 -5.43
N GLN A 34 -0.74 5.02 -5.77
CA GLN A 34 -0.12 4.47 -6.98
C GLN A 34 0.49 3.08 -6.77
N LEU A 35 0.58 2.63 -5.51
CA LEU A 35 0.92 1.25 -5.19
C LEU A 35 -0.33 0.38 -5.39
N THR A 36 -0.21 -0.66 -6.23
CA THR A 36 -1.35 -1.56 -6.42
C THR A 36 -1.60 -2.40 -5.18
N HIS A 37 -2.82 -2.94 -5.07
CA HIS A 37 -3.19 -3.86 -4.01
C HIS A 37 -2.24 -5.07 -3.89
N GLY A 38 -1.62 -5.53 -5.00
CA GLY A 38 -0.61 -6.59 -4.96
C GLY A 38 0.63 -6.22 -4.13
N VAL A 39 1.10 -4.97 -4.22
CA VAL A 39 2.23 -4.46 -3.41
C VAL A 39 1.86 -4.45 -1.94
N VAL A 40 0.71 -3.88 -1.60
CA VAL A 40 0.21 -3.81 -0.23
C VAL A 40 0.09 -5.21 0.37
N ARG A 41 -0.58 -6.10 -0.36
CA ARG A 41 -0.81 -7.49 0.02
C ARG A 41 0.50 -8.20 0.33
N HIS A 42 1.49 -8.08 -0.56
CA HIS A 42 2.77 -8.77 -0.37
C HIS A 42 3.57 -8.18 0.78
N ILE A 43 3.54 -6.86 1.00
CA ILE A 43 4.17 -6.25 2.17
C ILE A 43 3.53 -6.76 3.45
N VAL A 44 2.20 -6.69 3.58
CA VAL A 44 1.50 -7.08 4.82
C VAL A 44 1.70 -8.56 5.12
N PHE A 45 1.56 -9.45 4.12
CA PHE A 45 1.77 -10.87 4.34
C PHE A 45 3.22 -11.22 4.68
N THR A 46 4.18 -10.65 3.96
CA THR A 46 5.59 -10.95 4.22
C THR A 46 6.03 -10.39 5.56
N GLU A 47 5.52 -9.21 5.97
CA GLU A 47 5.77 -8.65 7.30
C GLU A 47 5.22 -9.55 8.41
N ALA A 48 4.00 -10.07 8.23
CA ALA A 48 3.41 -11.01 9.19
C ALA A 48 4.20 -12.33 9.26
N LEU A 49 4.61 -12.87 8.10
CA LEU A 49 5.40 -14.09 8.02
C LEU A 49 6.78 -13.93 8.66
N ALA A 50 7.49 -12.86 8.34
CA ALA A 50 8.80 -12.58 8.90
C ALA A 50 8.72 -12.40 10.42
N ARG A 51 7.67 -11.72 10.92
CA ARG A 51 7.40 -11.62 12.35
C ARG A 51 7.19 -12.98 13.00
N ALA A 52 6.39 -13.85 12.38
CA ALA A 52 6.14 -15.20 12.87
C ALA A 52 7.42 -16.07 12.87
N ALA A 53 8.30 -15.85 11.89
CA ALA A 53 9.58 -16.54 11.78
C ALA A 53 10.72 -15.93 12.63
N GLY A 54 10.49 -14.79 13.31
CA GLY A 54 11.53 -14.08 14.06
C GLY A 54 12.61 -13.45 13.15
N VAL A 55 12.31 -13.20 11.89
CA VAL A 55 13.22 -12.65 10.89
C VAL A 55 13.02 -11.13 10.77
N VAL A 56 14.13 -10.39 10.65
CA VAL A 56 14.08 -8.96 10.35
C VAL A 56 13.56 -8.76 8.92
N PHE A 57 12.44 -8.06 8.80
CA PHE A 57 11.85 -7.71 7.51
C PHE A 57 12.22 -6.29 7.12
N ASP A 58 12.99 -6.17 6.04
CA ASP A 58 13.39 -4.89 5.47
C ASP A 58 13.11 -4.83 3.97
N ARG A 59 13.47 -3.69 3.35
CA ARG A 59 13.31 -3.46 1.91
C ARG A 59 14.07 -4.49 1.08
N LEU A 60 15.28 -4.88 1.50
CA LEU A 60 16.12 -5.81 0.74
C LEU A 60 15.50 -7.20 0.72
N LEU A 61 15.01 -7.67 1.87
CA LEU A 61 14.30 -8.94 1.94
C LEU A 61 13.02 -8.89 1.09
N PHE A 62 12.25 -7.80 1.16
CA PHE A 62 11.05 -7.65 0.34
C PHE A 62 11.35 -7.69 -1.17
N GLU A 63 12.39 -6.99 -1.63
CA GLU A 63 12.83 -7.01 -3.03
C GLU A 63 13.46 -8.35 -3.44
N HIS A 64 14.04 -9.08 -2.48
CA HIS A 64 14.57 -10.42 -2.72
C HIS A 64 13.45 -11.45 -2.96
N VAL A 65 12.35 -11.36 -2.21
CA VAL A 65 11.22 -12.29 -2.29
C VAL A 65 10.10 -11.83 -3.22
N THR A 66 10.24 -10.66 -3.86
CA THR A 66 9.28 -10.18 -4.86
C THR A 66 9.95 -9.79 -6.17
N ASP A 67 9.21 -9.93 -7.27
CA ASP A 67 9.51 -9.23 -8.51
C ASP A 67 8.69 -7.96 -8.57
N LEU A 68 9.38 -6.81 -8.49
CA LEU A 68 8.76 -5.52 -8.68
C LEU A 68 8.70 -5.18 -10.16
N ARG A 69 7.51 -4.84 -10.62
CA ARG A 69 7.27 -4.34 -11.98
C ARG A 69 6.55 -3.01 -11.92
N ALA A 70 7.01 -2.08 -12.74
CA ALA A 70 6.30 -0.84 -13.00
C ALA A 70 5.56 -0.97 -14.32
N SER A 71 4.29 -0.54 -14.37
CA SER A 71 3.60 -0.39 -15.65
C SER A 71 4.27 0.69 -16.49
N SER A 72 4.04 0.65 -17.81
CA SER A 72 4.20 1.84 -18.64
C SER A 72 3.39 3.00 -18.03
N ARG A 73 3.89 4.22 -18.17
CA ARG A 73 3.19 5.43 -17.72
C ARG A 73 1.85 5.50 -18.44
N GLU A 74 0.77 5.45 -17.67
CA GLU A 74 -0.57 5.74 -18.17
C GLU A 74 -0.90 7.17 -17.74
N GLY A 75 -0.56 8.15 -18.58
CA GLY A 75 -0.54 9.56 -18.22
C GLY A 75 0.48 9.86 -17.10
N ASN A 76 0.03 10.54 -16.05
CA ASN A 76 0.85 10.88 -14.87
C ASN A 76 0.92 9.76 -13.81
N PHE A 77 0.32 8.60 -14.07
CA PHE A 77 0.26 7.49 -13.11
C PHE A 77 1.30 6.41 -13.46
N LYS A 78 2.14 6.08 -12.47
CA LYS A 78 3.05 4.93 -12.55
C LYS A 78 2.57 3.87 -11.58
N ARG A 79 2.09 2.74 -12.09
CA ARG A 79 1.58 1.66 -11.23
C ARG A 79 2.72 0.73 -10.88
N PHE A 80 2.91 0.49 -9.59
CA PHE A 80 3.83 -0.53 -9.09
C PHE A 80 3.05 -1.77 -8.71
N HIS A 81 3.46 -2.92 -9.24
CA HIS A 81 2.90 -4.22 -8.92
C HIS A 81 4.04 -5.17 -8.55
N THR A 82 3.74 -6.09 -7.64
CA THR A 82 4.67 -7.13 -7.21
C THR A 82 4.10 -8.49 -7.54
N THR A 83 4.97 -9.42 -7.89
CA THR A 83 4.71 -10.86 -7.88
C THR A 83 5.56 -11.48 -6.78
N MET A 84 5.03 -12.43 -6.00
CA MET A 84 5.83 -13.15 -5.01
C MET A 84 6.73 -14.16 -5.72
N LYS A 85 7.97 -14.28 -5.25
CA LYS A 85 8.90 -15.34 -5.63
C LYS A 85 8.73 -16.53 -4.70
N TYR A 86 9.11 -17.71 -5.19
CA TYR A 86 9.28 -18.94 -4.42
C TYR A 86 8.00 -19.45 -3.71
N ASP A 87 6.82 -19.06 -4.19
CA ASP A 87 5.51 -19.48 -3.65
C ASP A 87 5.37 -19.33 -2.12
N ILE A 88 6.07 -18.33 -1.54
CA ILE A 88 6.15 -18.11 -0.08
C ILE A 88 4.81 -17.66 0.50
N VAL A 89 4.01 -16.95 -0.30
CA VAL A 89 2.63 -16.58 0.07
C VAL A 89 1.68 -17.54 -0.63
N PHE A 90 1.22 -18.52 0.12
CA PHE A 90 0.30 -19.58 -0.30
C PHE A 90 -1.05 -19.44 0.41
N GLY A 91 -2.10 -19.96 -0.20
CA GLY A 91 -3.48 -19.95 0.33
C GLY A 91 -4.51 -19.42 -0.67
N ASP A 92 -5.78 -19.62 -0.34
CA ASP A 92 -6.90 -19.14 -1.16
C ASP A 92 -7.15 -17.64 -0.88
N TYR A 93 -6.38 -16.79 -1.54
CA TYR A 93 -6.59 -15.35 -1.52
C TYR A 93 -7.13 -14.86 -2.85
N ARG A 94 -7.99 -13.83 -2.81
CA ARG A 94 -8.53 -13.23 -4.03
C ARG A 94 -7.41 -12.65 -4.88
N ASN A 95 -7.23 -13.25 -6.06
CA ASN A 95 -6.27 -12.78 -7.07
C ASN A 95 -6.69 -11.49 -7.74
N LYS A 96 -7.99 -11.16 -7.74
CA LYS A 96 -8.54 -9.95 -8.32
C LYS A 96 -9.56 -9.36 -7.36
N ILE A 97 -9.41 -8.07 -7.06
CA ILE A 97 -10.44 -7.28 -6.41
C ILE A 97 -11.07 -6.40 -7.47
N HIS A 98 -12.33 -6.67 -7.82
CA HIS A 98 -13.05 -5.86 -8.78
C HIS A 98 -13.38 -4.50 -8.17
N TRP A 99 -13.35 -3.44 -8.98
CA TRP A 99 -13.79 -2.09 -8.61
C TRP A 99 -13.07 -1.45 -7.40
N TRP A 100 -11.97 -2.00 -6.91
CA TRP A 100 -11.20 -1.49 -5.77
C TRP A 100 -10.91 0.02 -5.84
N LYS A 101 -10.70 0.56 -7.04
CA LYS A 101 -10.45 1.99 -7.27
C LYS A 101 -11.62 2.90 -6.86
N LYS A 102 -12.85 2.38 -6.75
CA LYS A 102 -14.03 3.14 -6.36
C LYS A 102 -14.15 3.36 -4.85
N TYR A 103 -13.40 2.61 -4.05
CA TYR A 103 -13.52 2.57 -2.60
C TYR A 103 -12.21 3.04 -1.96
N PHE A 104 -12.13 4.34 -1.66
CA PHE A 104 -10.96 4.97 -1.07
C PHE A 104 -11.36 6.03 -0.06
N PHE A 105 -10.44 6.34 0.85
CA PHE A 105 -10.62 7.41 1.83
C PHE A 105 -9.32 8.17 2.07
N PHE A 106 -9.45 9.37 2.63
CA PHE A 106 -8.32 10.21 2.98
C PHE A 106 -7.99 10.08 4.46
N VAL A 107 -6.71 9.83 4.73
CA VAL A 107 -6.15 9.71 6.06
C VAL A 107 -5.35 10.98 6.37
N LYS A 108 -5.64 11.59 7.52
CA LYS A 108 -4.83 12.69 8.07
C LYS A 108 -3.46 12.17 8.46
N ILE A 109 -2.39 12.82 8.01
CA ILE A 109 -1.02 12.45 8.36
C ILE A 109 -0.73 12.94 9.78
N ASN A 110 -0.58 11.99 10.70
CA ASN A 110 -0.21 12.19 12.09
C ASN A 110 0.41 10.89 12.66
N ARG A 111 0.88 10.93 13.91
CA ARG A 111 1.51 9.78 14.57
C ARG A 111 0.63 8.53 14.61
N ALA A 112 -0.70 8.67 14.74
CA ALA A 112 -1.62 7.54 14.74
C ALA A 112 -1.71 6.86 13.37
N SER A 113 -1.60 7.63 12.29
CA SER A 113 -1.69 7.12 10.92
C SER A 113 -0.37 6.56 10.36
N VAL A 114 0.77 7.19 10.65
CA VAL A 114 2.05 6.90 9.95
C VAL A 114 3.21 6.59 10.92
N GLY A 115 2.93 6.52 12.22
CA GLY A 115 3.93 6.20 13.22
C GLY A 115 5.02 7.27 13.33
N LYS A 116 6.29 6.85 13.23
CA LYS A 116 7.48 7.71 13.34
C LYS A 116 7.94 8.31 12.01
N ILE A 117 7.32 7.95 10.89
CA ILE A 117 7.70 8.46 9.57
C ILE A 117 7.38 9.95 9.48
N LYS A 118 8.32 10.74 8.93
CA LYS A 118 8.15 12.18 8.80
C LYS A 118 7.16 12.50 7.68
N ALA A 119 6.33 13.51 7.88
CA ALA A 119 5.26 13.86 6.95
C ALA A 119 5.77 14.31 5.57
N ASP A 120 6.95 14.93 5.51
CA ASP A 120 7.64 15.37 4.28
C ASP A 120 8.09 14.21 3.38
N GLN A 121 8.30 13.03 3.95
CA GLN A 121 8.59 11.80 3.20
C GLN A 121 7.36 11.22 2.49
N ILE A 122 6.15 11.64 2.90
CA ILE A 122 4.89 11.07 2.40
C ILE A 122 4.34 11.93 1.26
N ARG A 123 4.32 11.37 0.06
CA ARG A 123 3.73 12.03 -1.10
C ARG A 123 2.20 11.99 -1.02
N THR A 124 1.58 13.16 -0.98
CA THR A 124 0.12 13.33 -1.01
C THR A 124 -0.43 13.69 -2.39
N ASN A 125 0.42 14.23 -3.28
CA ASN A 125 0.00 14.77 -4.56
C ASN A 125 0.31 13.79 -5.71
N GLY A 126 -0.75 13.19 -6.25
CA GLY A 126 -0.79 12.54 -7.57
C GLY A 126 -2.11 12.77 -8.30
N LEU A 127 -2.98 13.64 -7.78
CA LEU A 127 -4.31 13.96 -8.28
C LEU A 127 -4.35 15.36 -8.93
N ASN A 128 -3.26 15.78 -9.60
CA ASN A 128 -3.16 17.17 -10.05
C ASN A 128 -3.99 17.54 -11.29
N HIS A 129 -4.75 16.62 -11.90
CA HIS A 129 -5.79 17.00 -12.85
C HIS A 129 -6.95 16.00 -12.81
N ARG A 130 -8.14 16.50 -12.43
CA ARG A 130 -9.47 15.86 -12.49
C ARG A 130 -9.74 14.72 -11.52
N VAL A 131 -10.05 15.04 -10.26
CA VAL A 131 -11.14 14.37 -9.54
C VAL A 131 -11.85 15.42 -8.68
N ASP A 132 -12.68 16.23 -9.32
CA ASP A 132 -13.91 16.69 -8.67
C ASP A 132 -14.75 15.44 -8.43
N PHE A 133 -14.56 14.77 -7.30
CA PHE A 133 -15.52 13.77 -6.85
C PHE A 133 -15.56 13.72 -5.34
N LEU A 134 -16.69 14.22 -4.86
CA LEU A 134 -17.28 14.19 -3.53
C LEU A 134 -16.54 13.38 -2.46
N ILE A 135 -16.30 14.10 -1.37
CA ILE A 135 -16.20 13.61 0.00
C ILE A 135 -17.37 12.65 0.29
N ARG A 136 -17.05 11.37 0.58
CA ARG A 136 -17.81 10.57 1.53
C ARG A 136 -16.84 10.04 2.57
N VAL A 137 -16.71 10.79 3.66
CA VAL A 137 -16.20 10.25 4.92
C VAL A 137 -17.31 9.39 5.49
N ALA A 138 -17.13 8.08 5.48
CA ALA A 138 -17.86 7.16 6.35
C ALA A 138 -16.82 6.48 7.25
N ILE A 139 -16.39 7.20 8.28
CA ILE A 139 -15.81 6.57 9.46
C ILE A 139 -17.03 6.17 10.30
N HIS A 140 -17.44 4.91 10.25
CA HIS A 140 -18.20 4.32 11.34
C HIS A 140 -17.17 3.78 12.33
N THR A 141 -16.87 4.60 13.34
CA THR A 141 -16.30 4.13 14.61
C THR A 141 -17.40 3.46 15.40
N CYS A 142 -17.15 2.20 15.77
CA CYS A 142 -17.77 1.38 16.83
C CYS A 142 -19.30 1.26 16.87
#